data_AF-A0A8J7BED2-F1
#
_entry.id   AF-A0A8J7BED2-F1
#
_cell.length_a   1.000
_cell.length_b   1.000
_cell.length_c   1.000
_cell.angle_alpha   90.00
_cell.angle_beta   90.00
_cell.angle_gamma   90.00
#
_symmetry.space_group_name_H-M   'P 1'
#
loop_
_entity.id
_entity.type
_entity.pdbx_description
1 polymer ?
#
loop_
_entity_poly.entity_id
_entity_poly.type
_entity_poly.pdbx_seq_one_letter_code
_entity_poly.pdbx_strand_id
1 'polypeptide(L)' 'MKSGLPVATDKAKLFAYVDPQLKAKIERLADIRLRSVSNLVESVMAEEVARAEQEGLLPAPSEDSK' A
#
# COMPACT_ATOMS: atom_id res chain seq x y z
N MET A 1 -17.37 -8.85 17.44
CA MET A 1 -16.41 -8.25 16.48
C MET A 1 -17.02 -6.95 15.98
N LYS A 2 -16.37 -5.80 16.20
CA LYS A 2 -16.88 -4.51 15.67
C LYS A 2 -16.50 -4.43 14.20
N SER A 3 -17.46 -4.63 13.30
CA SER A 3 -17.34 -4.25 11.89
C SER A 3 -17.29 -2.73 11.82
N GLY A 4 -16.10 -2.17 11.58
CA GLY A 4 -15.97 -0.73 11.30
C GLY A 4 -16.77 -0.38 10.04
N LEU A 5 -17.55 0.69 10.11
CA LEU A 5 -18.29 1.23 8.97
C LEU A 5 -17.30 1.52 7.82
N PRO A 6 -17.68 1.30 6.55
CA PRO A 6 -16.84 1.66 5.42
C PRO A 6 -16.57 3.16 5.46
N VAL A 7 -15.30 3.54 5.61
CA VAL A 7 -14.85 4.91 5.42
C VAL A 7 -14.85 5.16 3.91
N ALA A 8 -15.59 6.18 3.46
CA ALA A 8 -15.59 6.57 2.06
C ALA A 8 -14.16 6.91 1.63
N THR A 9 -13.68 6.25 0.59
CA THR A 9 -12.36 6.50 0.00
C THR A 9 -12.46 6.34 -1.51
N ASP A 10 -11.74 7.20 -2.21
CA ASP A 10 -11.48 7.17 -3.65
C ASP A 10 -10.34 6.20 -4.02
N LYS A 11 -9.66 5.60 -3.03
CA LYS A 11 -8.54 4.70 -3.25
C LYS A 11 -8.99 3.33 -3.76
N ALA A 12 -8.23 2.79 -4.71
CA ALA A 12 -8.40 1.43 -5.18
C ALA A 12 -8.14 0.40 -4.07
N LYS A 13 -8.93 -0.67 -4.03
CA LYS A 13 -8.79 -1.74 -3.05
C LYS A 13 -7.80 -2.81 -3.54
N LEU A 14 -6.78 -3.09 -2.74
CA LEU A 14 -5.82 -4.18 -2.99
C LEU A 14 -6.05 -5.33 -2.01
N PHE A 15 -6.13 -6.55 -2.54
CA PHE A 15 -6.13 -7.79 -1.75
C PHE A 15 -4.88 -8.60 -2.11
N ALA A 16 -4.12 -9.01 -1.09
CA ALA A 16 -2.92 -9.81 -1.28
C ALA A 16 -2.77 -10.85 -0.17
N TYR A 17 -2.18 -11.99 -0.51
CA TYR A 17 -1.70 -12.96 0.46
C TYR A 17 -0.25 -12.62 0.83
N VAL A 18 0.09 -12.79 2.10
CA VAL A 18 1.41 -12.48 2.64
C VAL A 18 1.76 -13.48 3.73
N ASP A 19 3.06 -13.71 3.94
CA ASP A 19 3.55 -14.50 5.06
C ASP A 19 2.98 -13.98 6.41
N PRO A 20 2.49 -14.88 7.30
CA PRO A 20 1.89 -14.47 8.57
C PRO A 20 2.85 -13.72 9.50
N GLN A 21 4.14 -14.04 9.51
CA GLN A 21 5.11 -13.34 10.34
C GLN A 21 5.37 -11.94 9.79
N LEU A 22 5.43 -11.79 8.47
CA LEU A 22 5.54 -10.49 7.82
C LEU A 22 4.31 -9.61 8.12
N LYS A 23 3.10 -10.18 8.08
CA LYS A 23 1.86 -9.48 8.47
C LYS A 23 1.93 -8.95 9.91
N ALA A 24 2.35 -9.80 10.85
CA ALA A 24 2.47 -9.39 12.26
C ALA A 24 3.51 -8.27 12.45
N LYS A 25 4.63 -8.32 11.71
CA LYS A 25 5.67 -7.28 11.77
C LYS A 25 5.19 -5.96 11.17
N ILE A 26 4.49 -5.98 10.04
CA ILE A 26 4.02 -4.74 9.39
C ILE A 26 2.91 -4.06 10.19
N GLU A 27 2.02 -4.84 10.84
CA GLU A 27 1.02 -4.32 11.78
C GLU A 27 1.68 -3.57 12.94
N ARG A 28 2.67 -4.20 13.59
CA ARG A 28 3.44 -3.56 14.67
C ARG A 28 4.19 -2.31 14.20
N LEU A 29 4.78 -2.35 13.01
CA LEU A 29 5.52 -1.21 12.47
C LEU A 29 4.59 -0.04 12.18
N ALA A 30 3.39 -0.30 11.68
CA ALA A 30 2.38 0.73 11.43
C ALA A 30 1.96 1.41 12.74
N ASP A 31 1.75 0.63 13.81
CA ASP A 31 1.43 1.15 15.14
C ASP A 31 2.55 2.06 15.69
N ILE A 32 3.82 1.61 15.63
CA ILE A 32 4.99 2.40 16.07
C ILE A 32 5.07 3.73 15.31
N ARG A 33 4.67 3.74 14.03
CA ARG A 33 4.70 4.91 13.16
C ARG A 33 3.41 5.74 13.20
N LEU A 34 2.46 5.41 14.08
CA LEU A 34 1.18 6.10 14.24
C LEU A 34 0.40 6.25 12.92
N ARG A 35 0.40 5.21 12.08
CA ARG A 35 -0.29 5.19 10.78
C ARG A 35 -0.98 3.86 10.52
N SER A 36 -1.93 3.82 9.58
CA SER A 36 -2.58 2.57 9.20
C SER A 36 -1.65 1.67 8.39
N VAL A 37 -1.91 0.35 8.43
CA VAL A 37 -1.17 -0.63 7.61
C VAL A 37 -1.30 -0.33 6.12
N SER A 38 -2.52 -0.01 5.65
CA SER A 38 -2.75 0.32 4.25
C SER A 38 -1.95 1.54 3.81
N ASN A 39 -1.89 2.58 4.65
CA ASN A 39 -1.10 3.76 4.37
C ASN A 39 0.40 3.42 4.34
N LEU A 40 0.91 2.61 5.28
CA LEU A 40 2.31 2.17 5.28
C LEU A 40 2.68 1.36 4.03
N VAL A 41 1.85 0.40 3.65
CA VAL A 41 2.05 -0.40 2.44
C VAL A 41 2.03 0.47 1.19
N GLU A 42 1.11 1.43 1.09
CA GLU A 42 1.03 2.39 -0.01
C GLU A 42 2.32 3.21 -0.17
N SER A 43 2.93 3.69 0.92
CA SER A 43 4.22 4.41 0.80
C SER A 43 5.36 3.52 0.31
N VAL A 44 5.42 2.26 0.76
CA VAL A 44 6.46 1.33 0.33
C VAL A 44 6.29 1.00 -1.16
N MET A 45 5.04 0.76 -1.60
CA MET A 45 4.76 0.52 -3.03
C MET A 45 5.09 1.73 -3.89
N ALA A 46 4.76 2.95 -3.44
CA ALA A 46 5.07 4.18 -4.17
C ALA A 46 6.59 4.37 -4.34
N GLU A 47 7.38 4.11 -3.30
CA GLU A 47 8.85 4.17 -3.36
C GLU A 47 9.44 3.14 -4.35
N GLU A 48 8.90 1.92 -4.38
CA GLU A 48 9.32 0.88 -5.32
C GLU A 48 8.98 1.22 -6.77
N VAL A 49 7.77 1.72 -7.01
CA VAL A 49 7.35 2.17 -8.36
C VAL A 49 8.21 3.34 -8.83
N ALA A 50 8.45 4.35 -7.99
CA ALA A 50 9.29 5.48 -8.36
C ALA A 50 10.72 5.06 -8.72
N ARG A 51 11.27 4.05 -8.02
CA ARG A 51 12.57 3.47 -8.38
C ARG A 51 12.52 2.77 -9.73
N ALA A 52 11.52 1.94 -9.96
CA ALA A 52 11.35 1.24 -11.23
C ALA A 52 11.14 2.20 -12.42
N GLU A 53 10.47 3.33 -12.22
CA GLU A 53 10.35 4.41 -13.21
C GLU A 53 11.71 5.06 -13.49
N GLN A 54 12.51 5.35 -12.45
CA GLN A 54 13.86 5.92 -12.61
C GLN A 54 14.83 4.97 -13.33
N GLU A 55 14.68 3.67 -13.10
CA GLU A 55 15.47 2.62 -13.76
C GLU A 55 14.99 2.31 -15.18
N GLY A 56 13.86 2.90 -15.61
CA GLY A 56 13.25 2.66 -16.92
C GLY A 56 12.56 1.29 -17.05
N LEU A 57 12.29 0.62 -15.92
CA LEU A 57 11.57 -0.66 -15.87
C LEU A 57 10.06 -0.50 -16.01
N LEU A 58 9.53 0.66 -15.59
CA LEU A 58 8.15 1.06 -15.81
C LEU A 58 8.12 2.30 -16.71
N PRO A 59 7.25 2.34 -17.73
CA PRO A 59 7.04 3.57 -18.49
C PRO A 59 6.50 4.65 -17.54
N ALA A 60 6.95 5.90 -17.74
CA ALA A 60 6.35 7.04 -17.06
C ALA A 60 4.82 7.01 -17.26
N PRO A 61 4.02 7.44 -16.26
CA PRO A 61 2.57 7.27 -16.29
C PRO A 61 1.98 7.82 -17.59
N SER A 62 1.56 6.92 -18.47
CA SER A 62 0.70 7.26 -19.60
C SER A 62 -0.69 7.52 -19.04
N GLU A 63 -1.29 8.67 -19.35
CA GLU A 63 -2.66 9.06 -18.96
C GLU A 63 -3.76 8.19 -19.60
N ASP A 64 -3.53 6.89 -19.75
CA ASP A 64 -4.45 5.93 -20.35
C ASP A 64 -4.93 4.93 -19.30
N SER A 65 -5.72 5.43 -18.36
CA SER A 65 -6.67 4.61 -17.60
C SER A 65 -7.87 5.48 -17.27
N LYS A 66 -8.75 5.60 -18.26
CA LYS A 66 -10.13 6.08 -18.10
C LYS A 66 -10.95 5.09 -17.27
#